data_AF-A0A9D8AXA0-F1
#
_entry.id   AF-A0A9D8AXA0-F1
#
_cell.length_a   1.000
_cell.length_b   1.000
_cell.length_c   1.000
_cell.angle_alpha   90.00
_cell.angle_beta   90.00
_cell.angle_gamma   90.00
#
_symmetry.space_group_name_H-M   'P 1'
#
loop_
_entity.id
_entity.type
_entity.pdbx_description
1 polymer ?
#
loop_
_entity_poly.entity_id
_entity_poly.type
_entity_poly.pdbx_seq_one_letter_code
_entity_poly.pdbx_strand_id
1 'polypeptide(L)'
;MRAEYDFTGGVRGKHYHALQGGYTITIHKADGSTIVKEVKPRKGAVILEPDVRKYFPDSDSVNVALRSLIRLIPAQRKSVAKKHGA
;
A
#
# COMPACT_ATOMS: atom_id res chain seq x y z
N MET A 1 -18.48 -15.53 -19.60
CA MET A 1 -19.11 -14.73 -18.53
C MET A 1 -20.57 -15.11 -18.44
N ARG A 2 -21.16 -15.20 -17.24
CA ARG A 2 -22.59 -15.46 -17.10
C ARG A 2 -23.39 -14.22 -17.55
N ALA A 3 -24.57 -14.43 -18.14
CA ALA A 3 -25.42 -13.36 -18.66
C ALA A 3 -25.88 -12.36 -17.59
N GLU A 4 -25.91 -12.79 -16.32
CA GLU A 4 -26.26 -11.96 -15.16
C GLU A 4 -25.24 -10.86 -14.83
N TYR A 5 -24.01 -10.95 -15.35
CA TYR A 5 -22.99 -9.93 -15.12
C TYR A 5 -22.87 -9.00 -16.33
N ASP A 6 -23.48 -7.81 -16.23
CA ASP A 6 -23.26 -6.73 -17.18
C ASP A 6 -22.04 -5.89 -16.75
N PHE A 7 -20.99 -5.93 -17.56
CA PHE A 7 -19.75 -5.17 -17.36
C PHE A 7 -19.57 -4.04 -18.39
N THR A 8 -20.58 -3.72 -19.20
CA THR A 8 -20.47 -2.72 -20.28
C THR A 8 -20.09 -1.32 -19.78
N GLY A 9 -20.50 -0.95 -18.56
CA GLY A 9 -20.07 0.30 -17.89
C GLY A 9 -18.79 0.19 -17.05
N GLY A 10 -18.10 -0.95 -17.09
CA GLY A 10 -16.95 -1.25 -16.24
C GLY A 10 -15.68 -0.51 -16.64
N VAL A 11 -15.18 0.36 -15.77
CA VAL A 11 -13.86 1.00 -15.92
C VAL A 11 -12.83 0.22 -15.11
N ARG A 12 -11.86 -0.40 -15.79
CA ARG A 12 -10.77 -1.11 -15.12
C ARG A 12 -9.98 -0.16 -14.23
N GLY A 13 -9.76 -0.56 -12.98
CA GLY A 13 -8.96 0.21 -12.03
C GLY A 13 -9.71 1.32 -11.28
N LYS A 14 -10.99 1.64 -11.58
CA LYS A 14 -11.72 2.75 -10.94
C LYS A 14 -11.66 2.80 -9.40
N HIS A 15 -11.58 1.64 -8.75
CA HIS A 15 -11.64 1.52 -7.28
C HIS A 15 -10.33 1.01 -6.64
N TYR A 16 -9.22 0.94 -7.40
CA TYR A 16 -8.03 0.23 -6.93
C TYR A 16 -7.37 0.87 -5.70
N HIS A 17 -7.22 2.19 -5.66
CA HIS A 17 -6.67 2.91 -4.51
C HIS A 17 -7.52 2.72 -3.25
N ALA A 18 -8.84 2.81 -3.37
CA ALA A 18 -9.73 2.65 -2.23
C ALA A 18 -9.61 1.25 -1.59
N LEU A 19 -9.45 0.20 -2.42
CA LEU A 19 -9.27 -1.17 -1.95
C LEU A 19 -7.93 -1.39 -1.22
N GLN A 20 -6.93 -0.53 -1.41
CA GLN A 20 -5.67 -0.61 -0.66
C GLN A 20 -5.88 -0.30 0.84
N GLY A 21 -6.91 0.45 1.22
CA GLY A 21 -7.28 0.67 2.63
C GLY A 21 -7.88 -0.56 3.32
N GLY A 22 -8.15 -1.60 2.55
CA GLY A 22 -8.87 -2.79 2.94
C GLY A 22 -10.39 -2.63 2.85
N TYR A 23 -11.07 -3.77 2.86
CA TYR A 23 -12.49 -3.88 2.59
C TYR A 23 -13.08 -5.12 3.24
N THR A 24 -14.40 -5.13 3.35
CA THR A 24 -15.15 -6.26 3.90
C THR A 24 -15.85 -7.00 2.78
N ILE A 25 -15.69 -8.32 2.74
CA ILE A 25 -16.42 -9.22 1.85
C ILE A 25 -17.54 -9.86 2.65
N THR A 26 -18.78 -9.66 2.21
CA THR A 26 -19.96 -10.32 2.75
C THR A 26 -20.38 -11.44 1.80
N ILE A 27 -20.37 -12.68 2.29
CA ILE A 27 -20.73 -13.87 1.52
C ILE A 27 -22.05 -14.40 2.05
N HIS A 28 -23.09 -14.33 1.23
CA HIS A 28 -24.38 -14.95 1.51
C HIS A 28 -24.38 -16.38 0.99
N LYS A 29 -24.65 -17.35 1.86
CA LYS A 29 -24.74 -18.77 1.49
C LYS A 29 -26.17 -19.18 1.18
N ALA A 30 -26.30 -20.29 0.45
CA ALA A 30 -27.59 -20.90 0.14
C ALA A 30 -28.34 -21.42 1.37
N ASP A 31 -27.64 -21.71 2.47
CA ASP A 31 -28.23 -22.11 3.76
C ASP A 31 -28.78 -20.92 4.58
N GLY A 32 -28.76 -19.71 4.03
CA GLY A 32 -29.21 -18.48 4.69
C GLY A 32 -28.18 -17.82 5.60
N SER A 33 -27.03 -18.46 5.87
CA SER A 33 -25.96 -17.85 6.68
C SER A 33 -25.17 -16.79 5.91
N THR A 34 -24.60 -15.84 6.65
CA THR A 34 -23.73 -14.79 6.09
C THR A 34 -22.34 -14.85 6.74
N ILE A 35 -21.29 -14.92 5.92
CA ILE A 35 -19.90 -14.82 6.38
C ILE A 35 -19.38 -13.43 6.06
N VAL A 36 -18.83 -12.75 7.05
CA VAL A 36 -18.15 -11.46 6.89
C VAL A 36 -16.64 -11.70 7.00
N LYS A 37 -15.89 -11.40 5.94
CA LYS A 37 -14.43 -11.51 5.91
C LYS A 37 -13.80 -10.14 5.68
N GLU A 38 -12.96 -9.74 6.61
CA GLU A 38 -12.15 -8.54 6.46
C GLU A 38 -10.88 -8.85 5.65
N VAL A 39 -10.62 -8.03 4.63
CA VAL A 39 -9.43 -8.09 3.79
C VAL A 39 -8.71 -6.77 3.90
N LYS A 40 -7.63 -6.73 4.69
CA LYS A 40 -6.76 -5.58 4.85
C LYS A 40 -5.32 -5.97 4.52
N PRO A 41 -4.53 -5.08 3.90
CA PRO A 41 -3.09 -5.29 3.84
C PRO A 41 -2.54 -5.45 5.26
N ARG A 42 -1.53 -6.31 5.42
CA ARG A 42 -0.83 -6.44 6.70
C ARG A 42 -0.21 -5.10 7.07
N LYS A 43 -0.14 -4.80 8.37
CA LYS A 43 0.53 -3.59 8.87
C LYS A 43 1.95 -3.51 8.29
N GLY A 44 2.26 -2.37 7.67
CA GLY A 44 3.56 -2.14 7.02
C GLY A 44 3.65 -2.60 5.56
N ALA A 45 2.60 -3.18 4.98
CA ALA A 45 2.54 -3.46 3.55
C ALA A 45 2.38 -2.16 2.76
N VAL A 46 3.23 -1.97 1.76
CA VAL A 46 3.16 -0.87 0.79
C VAL A 46 2.92 -1.46 -0.59
N ILE A 47 1.93 -0.95 -1.30
CA ILE A 47 1.61 -1.38 -2.66
C ILE A 47 2.32 -0.44 -3.62
N LEU A 48 3.17 -1.00 -4.49
CA LEU A 48 3.83 -0.23 -5.55
C LEU A 48 2.86 0.02 -6.69
N GLU A 49 2.86 1.26 -7.19
CA GLU A 49 2.12 1.62 -8.40
C GLU A 49 2.69 0.89 -9.63
N PRO A 50 1.87 0.64 -10.68
CA PRO A 50 2.28 -0.15 -11.83
C PRO A 50 3.49 0.41 -12.58
N ASP A 51 3.67 1.72 -12.60
CA ASP A 51 4.82 2.40 -13.18
C ASP A 51 6.09 2.22 -12.33
N VAL A 52 5.98 2.31 -11.01
CA VAL A 52 7.08 2.09 -10.07
C VAL A 52 7.55 0.63 -10.08
N ARG A 53 6.61 -0.32 -10.15
CA ARG A 53 6.91 -1.76 -10.21
C ARG A 53 7.74 -2.17 -11.44
N LYS A 54 7.72 -1.37 -12.52
CA LYS A 54 8.59 -1.60 -13.69
C LYS A 54 10.07 -1.50 -13.35
N TYR A 55 10.41 -0.69 -12.34
CA TYR A 55 11.78 -0.46 -11.89
C TYR A 55 12.14 -1.31 -10.66
N PHE A 56 11.15 -1.61 -9.81
CA PHE A 56 11.32 -2.34 -8.57
C PHE A 56 10.49 -3.63 -8.57
N PRO A 57 11.08 -4.79 -8.90
CA PRO A 57 10.36 -6.05 -8.97
C PRO A 57 9.89 -6.57 -7.59
N ASP A 58 10.56 -6.18 -6.51
CA ASP A 58 10.36 -6.70 -5.15
C ASP A 58 10.65 -5.65 -4.06
N SER A 59 10.40 -6.02 -2.79
CA SER A 59 10.68 -5.15 -1.65
C SER A 59 12.18 -4.92 -1.41
N ASP A 60 13.04 -5.87 -1.81
CA ASP A 60 14.47 -5.80 -1.52
C ASP A 60 15.13 -4.69 -2.36
N SER A 61 14.81 -4.63 -3.65
CA SER A 61 15.23 -3.56 -4.57
C SER A 61 14.76 -2.18 -4.11
N VAL A 62 13.50 -2.04 -3.67
CA VAL A 62 12.97 -0.78 -3.09
C VAL A 62 13.79 -0.38 -1.86
N ASN A 63 14.00 -1.32 -0.93
CA ASN A 63 14.67 -1.06 0.33
C ASN A 63 16.14 -0.66 0.11
N VAL A 64 16.84 -1.26 -0.85
CA VAL A 64 18.21 -0.88 -1.21
C VAL A 64 18.27 0.56 -1.72
N ALA A 65 17.36 0.96 -2.60
CA ALA A 65 17.28 2.33 -3.11
C ALA A 65 16.98 3.33 -1.97
N LEU A 66 15.95 3.07 -1.16
CA LEU A 66 15.58 3.97 -0.06
C LEU A 66 16.69 4.10 0.99
N ARG A 67 17.38 3.00 1.33
CA ARG A 67 18.53 3.04 2.25
C ARG A 67 19.71 3.83 1.68
N SER A 68 19.95 3.72 0.38
CA SER A 68 20.98 4.52 -0.30
C SER A 68 20.67 6.01 -0.20
N LEU A 69 19.40 6.41 -0.41
CA LEU A 69 18.96 7.79 -0.23
C LEU A 69 19.12 8.26 1.22
N ILE A 70 18.73 7.44 2.20
CA ILE A 70 18.88 7.77 3.62
C ILE A 70 20.33 8.09 3.98
N ARG A 71 21.32 7.40 3.39
CA ARG A 71 22.75 7.66 3.62
C ARG A 71 23.22 8.99 3.06
N LEU A 72 22.59 9.49 2.00
CA LEU A 72 22.93 10.75 1.36
C LEU A 72 22.30 11.96 2.05
N ILE A 73 21.24 11.75 2.84
CA ILE A 73 20.64 12.82 3.63
C ILE A 73 21.67 13.25 4.69
N PRO A 74 22.12 14.52 4.68
CA PRO A 74 23.07 14.99 5.68
C PRO A 74 22.45 14.81 7.06
N ALA A 75 23.14 14.06 7.92
CA ALA A 75 22.75 13.93 9.32
C ALA A 75 22.57 15.35 9.86
N GLN A 76 21.37 15.68 10.34
CA GLN A 76 21.12 17.00 10.92
C GLN A 76 22.26 17.29 11.89
N ARG A 77 23.04 18.34 11.61
CA ARG A 77 24.06 18.85 12.51
C ARG A 77 23.34 19.07 13.83
N LYS A 78 23.61 18.21 14.82
CA LYS A 78 23.23 18.47 16.21
C LYS A 78 23.75 19.87 16.49
N SER A 79 22.84 20.83 16.61
CA SER A 79 23.17 22.18 17.02
C SER A 79 23.92 22.04 18.33
N VAL A 80 25.22 22.32 18.31
CA VAL A 80 26.04 22.39 19.52
C VAL A 80 25.41 23.49 20.35
N ALA A 81 24.68 23.08 21.39
CA ALA A 81 24.16 24.00 22.39
C ALA A 81 25.38 24.74 22.96
N LYS A 82 25.49 26.02 22.57
CA LYS A 82 26.50 26.94 23.04
C LYS A 82 26.34 27.07 24.55
N LYS A 83 27.17 26.35 25.32
CA LYS A 83 27.45 26.69 26.72
C LYS A 83 28.09 28.07 26.71
N HIS A 84 27.30 29.12 26.89
CA HIS A 84 27.83 30.36 27.43
C HIS A 84 28.02 30.11 28.93
N GLY A 85 29.29 30.00 29.34
CA GLY A 85 29.66 30.24 30.71
C GLY A 85 29.77 31.75 30.95
N ALA A 86 29.33 32.16 32.13
CA ALA A 86 29.99 33.05 33.09
C ALA A 86 28.99 33.29 34.24
#